data_AF-K9PPL5-F1
#
_entry.id   AF-K9PPL5-F1
#
_cell.length_a   1.000
_cell.length_b   1.000
_cell.length_c   1.000
_cell.angle_alpha   90.00
_cell.angle_beta   90.00
_cell.angle_gamma   90.00
#
_symmetry.space_group_name_H-M   'P 1'
#
loop_
_entity.id
_entity.type
_entity.pdbx_description
1 polymer ?
#
loop_
_entity_poly.entity_id
_entity_poly.type
_entity_poly.pdbx_seq_one_letter_code
_entity_poly.pdbx_strand_id
1 'polypeptide(L)'
;MLNKDLRAAIGDWIENEQNIQNYTKTYSIRGGQRGIYASALGAIYKVLFGRNKAQINEFLDVATYKTPKDNVDVNQLQRIAQIEDLAAKYIRRKSLNPIEAIRAAADALMIEVEEPKLGDRITRQDVHRVLDAKKASKK
;
A
#
# COMPACT_ATOMS: atom_id res chain seq x y z
N MET A 1 -0.93 6.07 1.47
CA MET A 1 -1.96 6.43 0.46
C MET A 1 -1.71 5.61 -0.81
N LEU A 2 -2.73 5.30 -1.61
CA LEU A 2 -2.54 4.66 -2.92
C LEU A 2 -1.76 5.59 -3.86
N ASN A 3 -0.97 5.02 -4.79
CA ASN A 3 -0.39 5.82 -5.86
C ASN A 3 -1.47 6.43 -6.78
N LYS A 4 -1.07 7.45 -7.56
CA LYS A 4 -1.98 8.22 -8.40
C LYS A 4 -2.66 7.35 -9.46
N ASP A 5 -1.90 6.43 -10.05
CA ASP A 5 -2.37 5.62 -11.18
C ASP A 5 -3.40 4.57 -10.78
N LEU A 6 -3.16 3.85 -9.68
CA LEU A 6 -4.14 2.91 -9.14
C LEU A 6 -5.39 3.65 -8.65
N ARG A 7 -5.22 4.81 -8.01
CA ARG A 7 -6.37 5.63 -7.59
C ARG A 7 -7.22 6.07 -8.79
N ALA A 8 -6.59 6.52 -9.87
CA ALA A 8 -7.31 6.88 -11.10
C ALA A 8 -8.00 5.66 -11.72
N ALA A 9 -7.30 4.53 -11.87
CA ALA A 9 -7.88 3.31 -12.44
C ALA A 9 -9.09 2.80 -11.64
N ILE A 10 -9.03 2.84 -10.31
CA ILE A 10 -10.18 2.50 -9.44
C ILE A 10 -11.33 3.51 -9.65
N GLY A 11 -11.03 4.80 -9.78
CA GLY A 11 -12.03 5.82 -10.08
C GLY A 11 -12.75 5.54 -11.40
N ASP A 12 -11.98 5.31 -12.47
CA ASP A 12 -12.50 4.94 -13.80
C ASP A 12 -13.37 3.69 -13.70
N TRP A 13 -12.93 2.67 -12.96
CA TRP A 13 -13.70 1.44 -12.75
C TRP A 13 -15.00 1.69 -12.00
N ILE A 14 -14.99 2.49 -10.94
CA ILE A 14 -16.18 2.86 -10.16
C ILE A 14 -17.24 3.54 -11.03
N GLU A 15 -16.82 4.43 -11.93
CA GLU A 15 -17.73 5.17 -12.81
C GLU A 15 -18.40 4.28 -13.86
N ASN A 16 -17.70 3.21 -14.29
CA ASN A 16 -18.18 2.29 -15.32
C ASN A 16 -18.85 1.02 -14.76
N GLU A 17 -18.78 0.78 -13.44
CA GLU A 17 -19.30 -0.43 -12.80
C GLU A 17 -20.82 -0.33 -12.58
N GLN A 18 -21.56 -1.18 -13.28
CA GLN A 18 -23.02 -1.23 -13.20
C GLN A 18 -23.51 -1.80 -11.86
N ASN A 19 -22.71 -2.62 -11.18
CA ASN A 19 -23.14 -3.31 -9.96
C ASN A 19 -22.19 -3.12 -8.77
N ILE A 20 -21.87 -1.85 -8.50
CA ILE A 20 -21.00 -1.47 -7.38
C ILE A 20 -21.56 -1.89 -6.01
N GLN A 21 -22.89 -1.99 -5.89
CA GLN A 21 -23.55 -2.47 -4.68
C GLN A 21 -23.24 -3.94 -4.39
N ASN A 22 -23.27 -4.81 -5.41
CA ASN A 22 -22.89 -6.20 -5.23
C ASN A 22 -21.41 -6.33 -4.87
N TYR A 23 -20.53 -5.59 -5.56
CA TYR A 23 -19.10 -5.55 -5.22
C TYR A 23 -18.86 -5.15 -3.75
N THR A 24 -19.46 -4.05 -3.30
CA THR A 24 -19.30 -3.59 -1.92
C THR A 24 -19.85 -4.57 -0.90
N LYS A 25 -20.94 -5.31 -1.21
CA LYS A 25 -21.46 -6.38 -0.34
C LYS A 25 -20.49 -7.57 -0.29
N THR A 26 -20.06 -8.08 -1.44
CA THR A 26 -19.12 -9.23 -1.55
C THR A 26 -17.87 -9.01 -0.72
N TYR A 27 -17.33 -7.79 -0.77
CA TYR A 27 -16.11 -7.44 -0.06
C TYR A 27 -16.34 -6.72 1.28
N SER A 28 -17.59 -6.68 1.77
CA SER A 28 -18.00 -6.02 3.02
C SER A 28 -17.47 -4.59 3.18
N ILE A 29 -17.46 -3.83 2.09
CA ILE A 29 -16.90 -2.47 2.02
C ILE A 29 -17.93 -1.46 2.54
N ARG A 30 -17.50 -0.60 3.47
CA ARG A 30 -18.29 0.51 4.03
C ARG A 30 -17.71 1.86 3.62
N GLY A 31 -18.53 2.89 3.52
CA GLY A 31 -18.07 4.27 3.25
C GLY A 31 -17.95 4.65 1.76
N GLY A 32 -18.72 4.00 0.88
CA GLY A 32 -18.82 4.35 -0.54
C GLY A 32 -17.48 4.25 -1.28
N GLN A 33 -17.23 5.20 -2.20
CA GLN A 33 -15.98 5.23 -3.00
C GLN A 33 -14.72 5.29 -2.12
N ARG A 34 -14.75 6.08 -1.02
CA ARG A 34 -13.64 6.13 -0.06
C ARG A 34 -13.35 4.77 0.56
N GLY A 35 -14.39 4.01 0.85
CA GLY A 35 -14.30 2.63 1.30
C GLY A 35 -13.59 1.71 0.30
N ILE A 36 -13.86 1.87 -0.99
CA ILE A 36 -13.24 1.06 -2.04
C ILE A 36 -11.73 1.30 -2.10
N TYR A 37 -11.29 2.56 -2.06
CA TYR A 37 -9.86 2.89 -2.00
C TYR A 37 -9.19 2.35 -0.74
N ALA A 38 -9.85 2.46 0.43
CA ALA A 38 -9.32 1.94 1.68
C ALA A 38 -9.21 0.41 1.67
N SER A 39 -10.21 -0.28 1.15
CA SER A 39 -10.23 -1.74 1.00
C SER A 39 -9.19 -2.23 0.00
N ALA A 40 -8.98 -1.50 -1.10
CA ALA A 40 -7.90 -1.79 -2.06
C ALA A 40 -6.52 -1.69 -1.37
N LEU A 41 -6.26 -0.60 -0.63
CA LEU A 41 -5.01 -0.49 0.13
C LEU A 41 -4.87 -1.60 1.19
N GLY A 42 -5.97 -1.96 1.86
CA GLY A 42 -6.00 -3.09 2.78
C GLY A 42 -5.72 -4.44 2.12
N ALA A 43 -6.15 -4.63 0.87
CA ALA A 43 -5.86 -5.83 0.09
C ALA A 43 -4.36 -5.94 -0.23
N ILE A 44 -3.70 -4.83 -0.59
CA ILE A 44 -2.24 -4.78 -0.80
C ILE A 44 -1.51 -5.24 0.46
N TYR A 45 -1.90 -4.71 1.63
CA TYR A 45 -1.30 -5.10 2.90
C TYR A 45 -1.54 -6.57 3.25
N LYS A 46 -2.73 -7.10 2.95
CA LYS A 46 -3.02 -8.51 3.18
C LYS A 46 -2.19 -9.43 2.28
N VAL A 47 -2.02 -9.10 1.00
CA VAL A 47 -1.23 -9.95 0.09
C VAL A 47 0.27 -9.86 0.40
N LEU A 48 0.76 -8.68 0.80
CA LEU A 48 2.19 -8.50 1.06
C LEU A 48 2.59 -8.99 2.46
N PHE A 49 1.80 -8.69 3.49
CA PHE A 49 2.19 -8.94 4.89
C PHE A 49 1.35 -10.02 5.59
N GLY A 50 0.31 -10.55 4.94
CA GLY A 50 -0.65 -11.46 5.59
C GLY A 50 -1.45 -10.81 6.73
N ARG A 51 -1.36 -9.49 6.88
CA ARG A 51 -1.81 -8.75 8.06
C ARG A 51 -2.65 -7.53 7.67
N ASN A 52 -3.53 -7.12 8.57
CA ASN A 52 -4.28 -5.89 8.42
C ASN A 52 -3.45 -4.66 8.89
N LYS A 53 -3.93 -3.45 8.58
CA LYS A 53 -3.26 -2.19 8.93
C LYS A 53 -2.87 -2.10 10.43
N ALA A 54 -3.78 -2.46 11.33
CA ALA A 54 -3.56 -2.34 12.77
C ALA A 54 -2.45 -3.29 13.23
N GLN A 55 -2.49 -4.54 12.77
CA GLN A 55 -1.48 -5.56 13.06
C GLN A 55 -0.10 -5.20 12.50
N ILE A 56 -0.05 -4.59 11.31
CA ILE A 56 1.24 -4.13 10.75
C ILE A 56 1.82 -3.01 11.61
N ASN A 57 1.00 -2.01 11.94
CA ASN A 57 1.46 -0.89 12.76
C ASN A 57 1.91 -1.36 14.16
N GLU A 58 1.21 -2.31 14.76
CA GLU A 58 1.62 -2.95 16.02
C GLU A 58 2.96 -3.66 15.88
N PHE A 59 3.17 -4.43 14.81
CA PHE A 59 4.43 -5.10 14.53
C PHE A 59 5.60 -4.12 14.34
N LEU A 60 5.33 -2.97 13.73
CA LEU A 60 6.31 -1.91 13.49
C LEU A 60 6.55 -1.00 14.70
N ASP A 61 5.84 -1.19 15.81
CA ASP A 61 5.80 -0.27 16.96
C ASP A 61 5.44 1.18 16.56
N VAL A 62 4.41 1.31 15.70
CA VAL A 62 3.90 2.58 15.19
C VAL A 62 2.44 2.76 15.60
N ALA A 63 2.02 4.00 15.87
CA ALA A 63 0.64 4.30 16.20
C ALA A 63 -0.36 3.77 15.15
N THR A 64 -1.41 3.07 15.60
CA THR A 64 -2.36 2.32 14.77
C THR A 64 -3.08 3.15 13.70
N TYR A 65 -3.26 4.45 13.92
CA TYR A 65 -3.90 5.36 12.96
C TYR A 65 -3.01 5.73 11.77
N LYS A 66 -1.68 5.60 11.88
CA LYS A 66 -0.73 5.93 10.81
C LYS A 66 -0.81 4.96 9.64
N THR A 67 -0.37 5.38 8.46
CA THR A 67 -0.35 4.49 7.29
C THR A 67 0.92 3.61 7.33
N PRO A 68 0.81 2.27 7.25
CA PRO A 68 1.96 1.38 7.24
C PRO A 68 3.00 1.73 6.17
N LYS A 69 2.53 2.05 4.95
CA LYS A 69 3.37 2.48 3.82
C LYS A 69 4.33 3.64 4.19
N ASP A 70 4.01 4.48 5.16
CA ASP A 70 4.87 5.61 5.53
C ASP A 70 6.04 5.21 6.46
N ASN A 71 6.09 3.94 6.90
CA ASN A 71 7.03 3.47 7.93
C ASN A 71 7.74 2.16 7.55
N VAL A 72 7.32 1.46 6.49
CA VAL A 72 7.95 0.19 6.07
C VAL A 72 9.25 0.40 5.30
N ASP A 73 10.09 -0.63 5.28
CA ASP A 73 11.37 -0.66 4.57
C ASP A 73 11.23 -0.33 3.07
N VAL A 74 12.30 0.22 2.49
CA VAL A 74 12.35 0.68 1.10
C VAL A 74 12.04 -0.47 0.13
N ASN A 75 12.49 -1.70 0.40
CA ASN A 75 12.20 -2.82 -0.49
C ASN A 75 10.71 -3.19 -0.44
N GLN A 76 10.08 -3.10 0.73
CA GLN A 76 8.66 -3.36 0.92
C GLN A 76 7.82 -2.25 0.27
N LEU A 77 8.29 -1.01 0.33
CA LEU A 77 7.73 0.12 -0.42
C LEU A 77 7.75 -0.11 -1.93
N GLN A 78 8.87 -0.62 -2.45
CA GLN A 78 9.00 -0.94 -3.88
C GLN A 78 8.03 -2.06 -4.28
N ARG A 79 7.88 -3.12 -3.47
CA ARG A 79 6.88 -4.17 -3.72
C ARG A 79 5.45 -3.63 -3.73
N ILE A 80 5.11 -2.76 -2.77
CA ILE A 80 3.80 -2.07 -2.76
C ILE A 80 3.60 -1.31 -4.07
N ALA A 81 4.59 -0.52 -4.51
CA ALA A 81 4.48 0.26 -5.75
C ALA A 81 4.33 -0.64 -6.99
N GLN A 82 5.05 -1.76 -7.07
CA GLN A 82 4.93 -2.73 -8.16
C GLN A 82 3.52 -3.35 -8.22
N ILE A 83 2.96 -3.73 -7.07
CA ILE A 83 1.58 -4.22 -6.99
C ILE A 83 0.60 -3.13 -7.44
N GLU A 84 0.78 -1.88 -6.97
CA GLU A 84 -0.09 -0.77 -7.35
C GLU A 84 -0.09 -0.53 -8.87
N ASP A 85 1.09 -0.50 -9.49
CA ASP A 85 1.25 -0.26 -10.92
C ASP A 85 0.67 -1.38 -11.78
N LEU A 86 0.91 -2.65 -11.40
CA LEU A 86 0.40 -3.78 -12.14
C LEU A 86 -1.12 -3.93 -11.97
N ALA A 87 -1.64 -3.72 -10.76
CA ALA A 87 -3.08 -3.73 -10.50
C ALA A 87 -3.79 -2.64 -11.31
N ALA A 88 -3.23 -1.42 -11.41
CA ALA A 88 -3.80 -0.36 -12.23
C ALA A 88 -3.92 -0.76 -13.71
N LYS A 89 -2.90 -1.45 -14.25
CA LYS A 89 -2.94 -2.00 -15.62
C LYS A 89 -4.00 -3.07 -15.77
N TYR A 90 -4.19 -3.93 -14.76
CA TYR A 90 -5.18 -5.00 -14.80
C TYR A 90 -6.62 -4.48 -14.71
N ILE A 91 -6.88 -3.46 -13.88
CA ILE A 91 -8.19 -2.80 -13.85
C ILE A 91 -8.51 -2.22 -15.24
N ARG A 92 -7.58 -1.47 -15.84
CA ARG A 92 -7.82 -0.80 -17.12
C ARG A 92 -7.91 -1.74 -18.32
N ARG A 93 -7.07 -2.78 -18.38
CA ARG A 93 -6.91 -3.63 -19.58
C ARG A 93 -7.70 -4.92 -19.52
N LYS A 94 -7.93 -5.44 -18.31
CA LYS A 94 -8.62 -6.72 -18.08
C LYS A 94 -9.97 -6.54 -17.40
N SER A 95 -10.37 -5.29 -17.12
CA SER A 95 -11.62 -4.95 -16.43
C SER A 95 -11.82 -5.68 -15.10
N LEU A 96 -10.71 -6.03 -14.44
CA LEU A 96 -10.76 -6.66 -13.12
C LEU A 96 -11.23 -5.64 -12.09
N ASN A 97 -12.01 -6.10 -11.11
CA ASN A 97 -12.34 -5.25 -9.97
C ASN A 97 -11.09 -4.99 -9.10
N PRO A 98 -11.09 -3.93 -8.27
CA PRO A 98 -9.88 -3.48 -7.59
C PRO A 98 -9.20 -4.54 -6.72
N ILE A 99 -9.97 -5.32 -5.95
CA ILE A 99 -9.41 -6.33 -5.03
C ILE A 99 -8.87 -7.53 -5.82
N GLU A 100 -9.57 -7.97 -6.85
CA GLU A 100 -9.09 -9.04 -7.74
C GLU A 100 -7.85 -8.63 -8.52
N ALA A 101 -7.80 -7.39 -9.02
CA ALA A 101 -6.64 -6.87 -9.72
C ALA A 101 -5.39 -6.86 -8.84
N ILE A 102 -5.54 -6.52 -7.55
CA ILE A 102 -4.45 -6.55 -6.57
C ILE A 102 -3.97 -7.97 -6.30
N ARG A 103 -4.90 -8.92 -6.11
CA ARG A 103 -4.55 -10.34 -5.91
C ARG A 103 -3.83 -10.91 -7.12
N ALA A 104 -4.40 -10.71 -8.32
CA ALA A 104 -3.79 -11.15 -9.57
C ALA A 104 -2.42 -10.49 -9.82
N ALA A 105 -2.24 -9.22 -9.43
CA ALA A 105 -0.94 -8.55 -9.53
C ALA A 105 0.09 -9.15 -8.58
N ALA A 106 -0.28 -9.42 -7.32
CA ALA A 106 0.60 -10.08 -6.36
C ALA A 106 0.98 -11.50 -6.81
N ASP A 107 0.02 -12.28 -7.32
CA ASP A 107 0.25 -13.63 -7.86
C ASP A 107 1.22 -13.59 -9.06
N ALA A 108 1.00 -12.66 -10.00
CA ALA A 108 1.85 -12.50 -11.18
C ALA A 108 3.28 -12.05 -10.85
N LEU A 109 3.44 -11.28 -9.77
CA LEU A 109 4.74 -10.84 -9.25
C LEU A 109 5.39 -11.89 -8.34
N MET A 110 4.72 -13.04 -8.10
CA MET A 110 5.17 -14.09 -7.19
C MET A 110 5.53 -13.52 -5.80
N ILE A 111 4.67 -12.64 -5.28
CA ILE A 111 4.86 -12.03 -3.97
C ILE A 111 4.59 -13.08 -2.89
N GLU A 112 5.63 -13.43 -2.15
CA GLU A 112 5.52 -14.18 -0.91
C GLU A 112 5.19 -13.25 0.25
N VAL A 113 4.45 -13.77 1.23
CA VAL A 113 4.12 -13.03 2.45
C VAL A 113 5.41 -12.75 3.23
N GLU A 114 5.65 -11.48 3.54
CA GLU A 114 6.81 -11.02 4.30
C GLU A 114 6.40 -10.42 5.64
N GLU A 115 7.32 -10.45 6.62
CA GLU A 115 7.11 -9.72 7.87
C GLU A 115 7.32 -8.21 7.63
N PRO A 116 6.46 -7.33 8.18
CA PRO A 116 6.68 -5.89 8.09
C PRO A 116 8.00 -5.50 8.74
N LYS A 117 8.83 -4.75 8.04
CA LYS A 117 10.10 -4.24 8.55
C LYS A 117 10.03 -2.74 8.64
N LEU A 118 10.41 -2.18 9.79
CA LEU A 118 10.50 -0.74 9.93
C LEU A 118 11.64 -0.26 9.02
N GLY A 119 11.34 0.71 8.16
CA GLY A 119 12.37 1.32 7.33
C GLY A 119 13.32 2.16 8.17
N ASP A 120 14.55 2.31 7.69
CA ASP A 120 15.51 3.26 8.26
C ASP A 120 14.92 4.67 8.16
N ARG A 121 14.31 5.14 9.23
CA ARG A 121 13.81 6.50 9.31
C ARG A 121 15.01 7.43 9.45
N ILE A 122 15.59 7.86 8.34
CA ILE A 122 16.55 8.97 8.34
C ILE A 122 15.77 10.23 8.74
N THR A 123 15.79 10.58 10.02
CA THR A 123 15.18 11.81 10.47
C THR A 123 16.09 12.99 10.12
N ARG A 124 15.51 14.19 10.05
CA ARG A 124 16.30 15.43 9.92
C ARG A 124 17.36 15.54 11.03
N GLN A 125 17.07 15.01 12.22
CA GLN A 125 18.01 14.96 13.34
C GLN A 125 19.16 14.00 13.08
N ASP A 126 18.91 12.84 12.46
CA ASP A 126 19.97 11.90 12.06
C ASP A 126 20.86 12.50 10.98
N VAL A 127 20.28 13.25 10.01
CA VAL A 127 21.06 14.02 9.03
C VAL A 127 21.92 15.08 9.71
N HIS A 128 21.37 15.87 10.62
CA HIS A 128 22.14 16.87 11.37
C HIS A 128 23.26 16.22 12.20
N ARG A 129 22.98 15.09 12.87
CA ARG A 129 23.98 14.35 13.66
C ARG A 129 25.16 13.89 12.80
N VAL A 130 24.90 13.39 11.59
CA VAL A 130 25.95 12.99 10.62
C VAL A 130 26.72 14.22 10.11
N LEU A 131 26.04 15.32 9.79
CA LEU A 131 26.67 16.55 9.32
C LEU A 131 27.58 17.18 10.39
N ASP A 132 27.15 17.17 11.65
CA ASP A 132 27.91 17.71 12.77
C ASP A 132 29.11 16.81 13.12
N ALA A 133 28.95 15.48 13.09
CA ALA A 133 30.05 14.54 13.24
C ALA A 133 31.14 14.72 12.16
N LYS A 134 30.74 14.98 10.90
CA LYS A 134 31.66 15.23 9.79
C LYS A 134 32.40 16.57 9.90
N LYS A 135 31.79 17.57 10.56
CA LYS A 135 32.47 18.84 10.89
C LYS A 135 33.49 18.66 12.00
N ALA A 136 33.17 17.85 13.02
CA ALA A 136 34.07 17.58 14.14
C ALA A 136 35.31 16.77 13.71
N SER A 137 35.17 15.83 12.76
CA SER A 137 36.29 15.02 12.25
C SER A 137 37.26 15.75 11.32
N LYS A 138 36.95 16.99 10.90
CA LYS A 138 37.82 17.83 10.06
C LYS A 138 38.64 18.85 10.87
N LYS A 139 38.53 18.83 12.20
CA LYS A 139 39.42 19.55 13.12
C LYS A 139 40.45 18.58 13.67
#